data_AF-A0AAV6DG87-F1
#
_entry.id   AF-A0AAV6DG87-F1
#
_cell.length_a   1.000
_cell.length_b   1.000
_cell.length_c   1.000
_cell.angle_alpha   90.00
_cell.angle_beta   90.00
_cell.angle_gamma   90.00
#
_symmetry.space_group_name_H-M   'P 1'
#
loop_
_entity.id
_entity.type
_entity.pdbx_description
1 polymer ?
#
loop_
_entity_poly.entity_id
_entity_poly.type
_entity_poly.pdbx_seq_one_letter_code
_entity_poly.pdbx_strand_id
1 'polypeptide(L)' 'MTCKEAIDLLADYIEASLTPELAGELEQHLRDCAPCRAYLGTYRKTRELTGQAGRVPMPEEMKQRLHRFLLDRLRRQE' A
#
# COMPACT_ATOMS: atom_id res chain seq x y z
N MET A 1 -20.98 3.39 -4.13
CA MET A 1 -20.80 2.73 -2.83
C MET A 1 -21.07 3.68 -1.66
N THR A 2 -21.51 3.10 -0.54
CA THR A 2 -21.67 3.73 0.77
C THR A 2 -20.33 3.84 1.50
N CYS A 3 -20.25 4.66 2.55
CA CYS A 3 -19.04 4.75 3.38
C CYS A 3 -18.67 3.40 4.04
N LYS A 4 -19.65 2.57 4.37
CA LYS A 4 -19.42 1.25 4.98
C LYS A 4 -18.71 0.32 3.99
N GLU A 5 -19.27 0.19 2.78
CA GLU A 5 -18.66 -0.58 1.70
C GLU A 5 -17.26 -0.06 1.37
N ALA A 6 -17.08 1.27 1.34
CA ALA A 6 -15.77 1.86 1.10
C ALA A 6 -14.74 1.48 2.16
N ILE A 7 -15.13 1.50 3.45
CA ILE A 7 -14.27 1.11 4.58
C ILE A 7 -13.90 -0.37 4.50
N ASP A 8 -14.87 -1.24 4.19
CA ASP A 8 -14.66 -2.69 4.08
C ASP A 8 -13.64 -3.04 2.98
N LEU A 9 -13.53 -2.20 1.94
CA LEU A 9 -12.59 -2.38 0.82
C LEU A 9 -11.19 -1.76 1.02
N LEU A 10 -10.96 -0.99 2.09
CA LEU A 10 -9.70 -0.24 2.23
C LEU A 10 -8.48 -1.14 2.42
N ALA A 11 -8.64 -2.30 3.07
CA ALA A 11 -7.56 -3.25 3.26
C ALA A 11 -7.02 -3.74 1.91
N ASP A 12 -7.93 -4.27 1.08
CA ASP A 12 -7.65 -4.77 -0.26
C ASP A 12 -7.13 -3.66 -1.19
N TYR A 13 -7.68 -2.44 -1.06
CA TYR A 13 -7.21 -1.29 -1.83
C TYR A 13 -5.73 -0.96 -1.56
N ILE A 14 -5.30 -1.02 -0.29
CA ILE A 14 -3.91 -0.73 0.08
C ILE A 14 -2.98 -1.89 -0.29
N GLU A 15 -3.49 -3.12 -0.34
CA GLU A 15 -2.77 -4.30 -0.83
C GLU A 15 -2.76 -4.41 -2.36
N ALA A 16 -3.46 -3.49 -3.06
CA ALA A 16 -3.63 -3.51 -4.51
C ALA A 16 -4.21 -4.85 -5.03
N SER A 17 -5.08 -5.47 -4.25
CA SER A 17 -5.75 -6.75 -4.56
C SER A 17 -7.15 -6.58 -5.17
N LEU A 18 -7.68 -5.35 -5.19
CA LEU A 18 -8.96 -5.04 -5.83
C LEU A 18 -8.88 -5.16 -7.35
N THR A 19 -10.01 -5.51 -7.97
CA THR A 19 -10.14 -5.39 -9.43
C THR A 19 -10.08 -3.91 -9.84
N PRO A 20 -9.63 -3.59 -11.07
CA PRO A 20 -9.55 -2.21 -11.53
C PRO A 20 -10.89 -1.46 -11.46
N GLU A 21 -11.99 -2.16 -11.73
CA GLU A 21 -13.33 -1.59 -11.70
C GLU A 21 -13.71 -1.16 -10.28
N LEU A 22 -13.51 -2.06 -9.30
CA LEU A 22 -13.87 -1.81 -7.91
C LEU A 22 -12.94 -0.77 -7.25
N ALA A 23 -11.66 -0.76 -7.62
CA ALA A 23 -10.73 0.29 -7.24
C ALA A 23 -11.20 1.65 -7.77
N GLY A 24 -11.64 1.73 -9.03
CA GLY A 24 -12.16 2.96 -9.62
C GLY A 24 -13.41 3.50 -8.91
N GLU A 25 -14.35 2.63 -8.55
CA GLU A 25 -15.53 3.03 -7.78
C GLU A 25 -15.16 3.55 -6.38
N LEU A 26 -14.20 2.90 -5.71
CA LEU A 26 -13.69 3.33 -4.40
C LEU A 26 -12.98 4.68 -4.50
N GLU A 27 -12.14 4.88 -5.51
CA GLU A 27 -11.46 6.14 -5.76
C GLU A 27 -12.44 7.28 -6.04
N GLN A 28 -13.55 7.01 -6.75
CA GLN A 28 -14.62 7.98 -6.92
C GLN A 28 -15.26 8.37 -5.58
N HIS A 29 -15.59 7.39 -4.73
CA HIS A 29 -16.11 7.68 -3.39
C HIS A 29 -15.12 8.49 -2.55
N LEU A 30 -13.84 8.12 -2.56
CA LEU A 30 -12.79 8.82 -1.82
C LEU A 30 -12.58 10.26 -2.32
N ARG A 31 -12.83 10.57 -3.60
CA ARG A 31 -12.78 11.95 -4.10
C ARG A 31 -13.85 12.83 -3.46
N ASP A 32 -15.05 12.30 -3.25
CA ASP A 32 -16.19 13.10 -2.80
C ASP A 32 -16.43 13.02 -1.28
N CYS A 33 -15.87 12.00 -0.59
CA CYS A 33 -16.12 11.76 0.83
C CYS A 33 -14.91 12.08 1.71
N ALA A 34 -14.91 13.27 2.32
CA ALA A 34 -13.86 13.69 3.27
C ALA A 34 -13.69 12.75 4.49
N PRO A 35 -14.76 12.23 5.13
CA PRO A 35 -14.63 11.27 6.23
C PRO A 35 -13.90 9.99 5.84
N CYS A 36 -14.19 9.41 4.66
CA CYS A 36 -13.50 8.20 4.20
C CYS A 36 -12.04 8.46 3.85
N ARG A 37 -11.69 9.64 3.33
CA ARG A 37 -10.28 10.04 3.19
C ARG A 37 -9.55 10.13 4.53
N ALA A 38 -10.19 10.72 5.53
CA ALA A 38 -9.62 10.80 6.87
C ALA A 38 -9.43 9.39 7.47
N TYR A 39 -10.41 8.51 7.31
CA TYR A 39 -10.32 7.12 7.76
C TYR A 39 -9.19 6.36 7.05
N LEU A 40 -9.06 6.49 5.71
CA LEU A 40 -7.96 5.91 4.95
C LEU A 40 -6.60 6.41 5.47
N GLY A 41 -6.49 7.70 5.83
CA GLY A 41 -5.31 8.26 6.47
C GLY A 41 -4.96 7.56 7.79
N THR A 42 -5.95 7.41 8.68
CA THR A 42 -5.81 6.68 9.94
C THR A 42 -5.39 5.23 9.71
N TYR A 43 -6.04 4.52 8.79
CA TYR A 43 -5.73 3.13 8.48
C TYR A 43 -4.29 2.96 7.99
N ARG A 44 -3.83 3.82 7.07
CA ARG A 44 -2.43 3.84 6.62
C ARG A 44 -1.46 4.05 7.79
N LYS A 45 -1.79 4.95 8.71
CA LYS A 45 -0.95 5.20 9.88
C LYS A 45 -0.92 3.99 10.82
N THR A 46 -2.06 3.36 11.07
CA THR A 46 -2.14 2.12 11.84
C THR A 46 -1.25 1.05 11.25
N ARG A 47 -1.34 0.80 9.93
CA ARG A 47 -0.51 -0.19 9.23
C ARG A 47 0.99 0.13 9.30
N GLU A 48 1.37 1.39 9.22
CA GLU A 48 2.76 1.82 9.38
C GLU A 48 3.28 1.50 10.79
N LEU A 49 2.52 1.89 11.83
CA LEU A 49 2.90 1.67 13.23
C LEU A 49 2.97 0.18 13.58
N THR A 50 2.01 -0.62 13.12
CA THR A 50 2.01 -2.07 13.35
C THR A 50 3.11 -2.77 12.55
N GLY A 51 3.44 -2.30 11.34
CA GLY A 51 4.55 -2.84 10.55
C GLY A 51 5.94 -2.47 11.08
N GLN A 52 6.05 -1.46 11.95
CA GLN A 52 7.28 -1.12 12.66
C GLN A 52 7.46 -1.98 13.91
N ALA A 53 6.36 -2.35 14.57
CA ALA A 53 6.39 -3.24 15.73
C ALA A 53 6.89 -4.64 15.32
N GLY A 54 8.07 -5.02 15.80
CA GLY A 54 8.69 -6.33 15.48
C GLY A 54 9.42 -6.38 14.14
N ARG A 55 9.66 -5.22 13.49
CA ARG A 55 10.46 -5.18 12.26
C ARG A 55 11.91 -5.58 12.54
N VAL A 56 12.32 -6.73 12.02
CA VAL A 56 13.73 -7.15 12.02
C VAL A 56 14.45 -6.40 10.89
N PRO A 57 15.57 -5.72 11.16
CA PRO A 57 16.35 -5.09 10.10
C PRO A 57 16.84 -6.15 9.12
N MET A 58 16.78 -5.85 7.83
CA MET A 58 17.35 -6.72 6.80
C MET A 58 18.86 -6.88 7.07
N PRO A 59 19.40 -8.11 7.09
CA PRO A 59 20.83 -8.33 7.24
C PRO A 59 21.62 -7.60 6.14
N GLU A 60 22.76 -7.01 6.51
CA GLU A 60 23.53 -6.15 5.59
C GLU A 60 23.98 -6.91 4.33
N GLU A 61 24.37 -8.18 4.46
CA GLU A 61 24.73 -9.03 3.32
C GLU A 61 23.56 -9.20 2.32
N MET A 62 22.33 -9.35 2.84
CA MET A 62 21.15 -9.47 2.00
C MET A 62 20.87 -8.16 1.27
N LYS A 63 21.01 -7.03 1.97
CA LYS A 63 20.85 -5.68 1.39
C LYS A 63 21.87 -5.44 0.27
N GLN A 64 23.13 -5.80 0.48
CA GLN A 64 24.19 -5.67 -0.53
C GLN A 64 23.93 -6.54 -1.77
N ARG A 65 23.53 -7.80 -1.56
CA ARG A 65 23.17 -8.72 -2.64
C ARG A 65 21.99 -8.22 -3.45
N LEU A 66 20.94 -7.73 -2.79
CA LEU A 66 19.76 -7.16 -3.43
C LEU A 66 20.12 -5.92 -4.25
N HIS A 67 20.91 -5.01 -3.67
CA HIS A 67 21.32 -3.78 -4.35
C HIS A 67 22.12 -4.10 -5.62
N ARG A 68 23.09 -5.03 -5.54
CA ARG A 68 23.85 -5.49 -6.71
C ARG A 68 22.94 -6.08 -7.79
N PHE A 69 22.03 -6.96 -7.39
CA PHE A 69 21.08 -7.59 -8.30
C PHE A 69 20.21 -6.57 -9.04
N LEU A 70 19.65 -5.59 -8.32
CA LEU A 70 18.81 -4.55 -8.91
C LEU A 70 19.59 -3.65 -9.88
N LEU A 71 20.80 -3.21 -9.50
CA LEU A 71 21.65 -2.40 -10.38
C LEU A 71 22.02 -3.14 -11.67
N ASP A 72 22.37 -4.43 -11.57
CA ASP A 72 22.71 -5.25 -12.74
C ASP A 72 21.52 -5.49 -13.67
N ARG A 73 20.28 -5.46 -13.15
CA ARG A 73 19.06 -5.61 -13.95
C ARG A 73 18.68 -4.32 -14.66
N LEU A 74 18.76 -3.18 -13.96
CA LEU A 74 18.48 -1.87 -14.54
C LEU A 74 19.43 -1.55 -15.69
N ARG A 75 20.73 -1.82 -15.52
CA ARG A 75 21.75 -1.66 -16.59
C ARG A 75 21.55 -2.58 -17.80
N ARG A 76 20.78 -3.66 -17.67
CA ARG A 76 20.48 -4.61 -18.76
C ARG A 76 19.17 -4.28 -19.49
N GLN A 77 18.42 -3.29 -19.01
CA GLN A 77 17.18 -2.80 -19.62
C GLN A 77 17.39 -1.50 -20.41
N GLU A 78 18.62 -0.96 -20.42
CA GLU A 78 19.11 0.08 -21.33
C GLU A 78 19.82 -0.56 -22.53
#